data_AF-A0A8J6LMT0-F1
#
_entry.id   AF-A0A8J6LMT0-F1
#
_cell.length_a   1.000
_cell.length_b   1.000
_cell.length_c   1.000
_cell.angle_alpha   90.00
_cell.angle_beta   90.00
_cell.angle_gamma   90.00
#
_symmetry.space_group_name_H-M   'P 1'
#
loop_
_entity.id
_entity.type
_entity.pdbx_description
1 polymer ?
#
loop_
_entity_poly.entity_id
_entity_poly.type
_entity_poly.pdbx_seq_one_letter_code
_entity_poly.pdbx_strand_id
1 'polypeptide(L)'
;MARHLIGLTVLAFAADGLERSDVVVLAETKVVDDVTCVVVRDTARLNGKDEAEVLRLGEQATVPFGRYDEVLVTRDFTDLDPDAVEHKFFAPGVGVVKSVSLTSGEEEVLVSMTG
;
A
#
# COMPACT_ATOMS: atom_id res chain seq x y z
N MET A 1 20.57 12.90 -21.42
CA MET A 1 19.10 12.98 -21.39
C MET A 1 18.66 12.89 -19.94
N ALA A 2 17.86 13.85 -19.47
CA ALA A 2 17.66 14.13 -18.04
C ALA A 2 16.91 12.99 -17.32
N ARG A 3 17.59 12.36 -16.35
CA ARG A 3 17.01 11.34 -15.47
C ARG A 3 16.20 12.06 -14.40
N HIS A 4 14.89 12.20 -14.60
CA HIS A 4 14.00 12.72 -13.56
C HIS A 4 13.66 11.56 -12.61
N LEU A 5 14.41 11.46 -11.52
CA LEU A 5 14.02 10.68 -10.35
C LEU A 5 12.90 11.45 -9.66
N ILE A 6 11.66 11.00 -9.81
CA ILE A 6 10.55 11.48 -8.97
C ILE A 6 10.68 10.72 -7.65
N GLY A 7 11.29 11.34 -6.65
CA GLY A 7 11.30 10.84 -5.28
C GLY A 7 9.99 11.22 -4.61
N LEU A 8 9.19 10.24 -4.22
CA LEU A 8 7.99 10.44 -3.42
C LEU A 8 8.34 10.08 -1.98
N THR A 9 8.54 11.07 -1.13
CA THR A 9 8.65 10.83 0.32
C THR A 9 7.23 10.83 0.88
N VAL A 10 6.78 9.67 1.36
CA VAL A 10 5.51 9.55 2.07
C VAL A 10 5.83 9.60 3.57
N LEU A 11 5.33 10.63 4.24
CA LEU A 11 5.37 10.72 5.69
C LEU A 11 4.03 10.23 6.22
N ALA A 12 4.02 9.02 6.78
CA ALA A 12 2.88 8.53 7.54
C ALA A 12 3.09 8.90 9.01
N PHE A 13 2.07 9.48 9.63
CA PHE A 13 2.09 9.76 11.06
C PHE A 13 1.42 8.58 11.77
N ALA A 14 2.21 7.74 12.43
CA ALA A 14 1.70 6.75 13.36
C ALA A 14 1.59 7.38 14.76
N ALA A 15 0.69 6.87 15.60
CA ALA A 15 0.38 7.44 16.91
C ALA A 15 1.60 7.47 17.88
N ASP A 16 2.62 6.67 17.58
CA ASP A 16 3.85 6.43 18.34
C ASP A 16 5.11 7.03 17.70
N GLY A 17 5.01 7.66 16.53
CA GLY A 17 6.14 8.35 15.90
C GLY A 17 5.98 8.63 14.41
N LEU A 18 6.96 9.34 13.86
CA LEU A 18 6.98 9.68 12.43
C LEU A 18 7.56 8.49 11.65
N GLU A 19 6.70 7.68 11.05
CA GLU A 19 7.12 6.67 10.10
C GLU A 19 7.57 7.36 8.82
N ARG A 20 8.84 7.14 8.46
CA ARG A 20 9.40 7.69 7.23
C ARG A 20 9.59 6.55 6.24
N SER A 21 8.75 6.54 5.21
CA SER A 21 8.95 5.76 4.00
C SER A 21 9.45 6.68 2.89
N ASP A 22 10.67 6.42 2.42
CA ASP A 22 11.20 7.04 1.22
C ASP A 22 11.00 6.08 0.04
N VAL A 23 10.03 6.38 -0.83
CA VAL A 23 9.75 5.59 -2.04
C VAL A 23 10.40 6.27 -3.25
N VAL A 24 11.38 5.58 -3.84
CA VAL A 24 12.10 6.05 -5.03
C VAL A 24 11.74 5.16 -6.21
N VAL A 25 11.04 5.71 -7.20
CA VAL A 25 10.80 5.01 -8.47
C VAL A 25 12.11 4.97 -9.25
N LEU A 26 12.64 3.76 -9.46
CA LEU A 26 13.83 3.54 -10.27
C LEU A 26 13.44 3.51 -11.75
N ALA A 27 14.36 3.87 -12.63
CA ALA A 27 14.15 3.79 -14.09
C ALA A 27 14.22 2.34 -14.63
N GLU A 28 14.05 1.35 -13.75
CA GLU A 28 14.13 -0.08 -14.06
C GLU A 28 12.73 -0.66 -14.04
N THR A 29 12.47 -1.61 -14.94
CA THR A 29 11.25 -2.42 -14.94
C THR A 29 11.63 -3.89 -14.80
N LYS A 30 10.76 -4.67 -14.16
CA LYS A 30 10.90 -6.12 -14.02
C LYS A 30 9.59 -6.81 -14.37
N VAL A 31 9.70 -8.02 -14.89
CA VAL A 31 8.55 -8.90 -15.08
C VAL A 31 8.43 -9.79 -13.84
N VAL A 32 7.28 -9.72 -13.17
CA VAL A 32 6.90 -10.59 -12.04
C VAL A 32 5.62 -11.28 -12.44
N ASP A 33 5.62 -12.61 -12.52
CA ASP A 33 4.45 -13.40 -12.95
C ASP A 33 3.80 -12.88 -14.24
N ASP A 34 4.62 -12.59 -15.26
CA ASP A 34 4.23 -12.05 -16.58
C ASP A 34 3.69 -10.60 -16.57
N VAL A 35 3.67 -9.94 -15.41
CA VAL A 35 3.29 -8.52 -15.27
C VAL A 35 4.54 -7.63 -15.29
N THR A 36 4.55 -6.62 -16.17
CA THR A 36 5.62 -5.62 -16.21
C THR A 36 5.42 -4.58 -15.10
N CYS A 37 6.31 -4.59 -14.13
CA CYS A 37 6.30 -3.72 -12.96
C CYS A 37 7.43 -2.69 -13.03
N VAL A 38 7.19 -1.48 -12.52
CA VAL A 38 8.25 -0.50 -12.23
C VAL A 38 8.94 -0.88 -10.93
N VAL A 39 10.28 -0.79 -10.91
CA VAL A 39 11.03 -1.08 -9.68
C VAL A 39 11.02 0.16 -8.80
N VAL A 40 10.48 0.03 -7.60
CA VAL A 40 10.60 1.04 -6.55
C VAL A 40 11.62 0.59 -5.51
N ARG A 41 12.41 1.53 -5.00
CA ARG A 41 13.18 1.36 -3.79
C ARG A 41 12.39 2.00 -2.66
N ASP A 42 11.79 1.16 -1.84
CA ASP A 42 11.15 1.56 -0.60
C ASP A 42 12.17 1.48 0.53
N THR A 43 12.33 2.55 1.29
CA THR A 43 13.13 2.58 2.52
C THR A 43 12.23 3.04 3.65
N ALA A 44 11.60 2.09 4.32
CA ALA A 44 10.93 2.31 5.60
C ALA A 44 11.97 2.33 6.74
N ARG A 45 11.88 3.33 7.62
CA ARG A 45 12.68 3.38 8.85
C ARG A 45 11.76 3.67 10.03
N LEU A 46 11.46 2.63 10.82
CA LEU A 46 10.95 2.79 12.18
C LEU A 46 11.30 1.56 13.04
N ASN A 47 11.28 1.74 14.36
CA ASN A 47 11.64 0.76 15.40
C ASN A 47 10.69 -0.45 15.52
N GLY A 48 10.15 -0.95 14.41
CA GLY A 48 9.22 -2.08 14.37
C GLY A 48 9.13 -2.68 12.98
N LYS A 49 8.68 -3.93 12.92
CA LYS A 49 8.54 -4.67 11.69
C LYS A 49 7.06 -4.65 11.32
N ASP A 50 6.71 -3.95 10.24
CA ASP A 50 5.38 -4.08 9.65
C ASP A 50 5.31 -5.42 8.91
N GLU A 51 4.26 -6.17 9.18
CA GLU A 51 4.01 -7.47 8.60
C GLU A 51 2.69 -7.44 7.83
N ALA A 52 2.67 -8.14 6.71
CA ALA A 52 1.48 -8.32 5.89
C ALA A 52 1.27 -9.81 5.63
N GLU A 53 0.08 -10.30 5.96
CA GLU A 53 -0.35 -11.66 5.66
C GLU A 53 -1.38 -11.63 4.53
N VAL A 54 -1.17 -12.42 3.48
CA VAL A 54 -2.17 -12.58 2.41
C VAL A 54 -3.36 -13.36 2.93
N LEU A 55 -4.54 -12.73 2.97
CA LEU A 55 -5.77 -13.36 3.40
C LEU A 55 -6.57 -13.95 2.24
N ARG A 56 -6.67 -13.19 1.14
CA ARG A 56 -7.48 -13.57 -0.03
C ARG A 56 -6.83 -13.10 -1.32
N LEU A 57 -7.02 -13.88 -2.37
CA LEU A 57 -6.69 -13.57 -3.75
C LEU A 57 -7.98 -13.61 -4.57
N GLY A 58 -8.13 -12.73 -5.55
CA GLY A 58 -9.26 -12.79 -6.47
C GLY A 58 -10.56 -12.14 -5.96
N GLU A 59 -10.50 -11.30 -4.92
CA GLU A 59 -11.68 -10.63 -4.37
C GLU A 59 -12.22 -9.52 -5.27
N GLN A 60 -13.41 -9.04 -4.96
CA GLN A 60 -14.01 -7.88 -5.60
C GLN A 60 -14.15 -6.74 -4.59
N ALA A 61 -13.71 -5.55 -4.97
CA ALA A 61 -13.87 -4.35 -4.14
C ALA A 61 -14.63 -3.28 -4.91
N THR A 62 -15.62 -2.67 -4.26
CA THR A 62 -16.32 -1.50 -4.79
C THR A 62 -16.10 -0.34 -3.84
N VAL A 63 -15.59 0.76 -4.37
CA VAL A 63 -15.32 2.02 -3.67
C VAL A 63 -15.85 3.18 -4.51
N PRO A 64 -15.94 4.42 -3.99
CA PRO A 64 -16.51 5.53 -4.76
C PRO A 64 -15.78 5.80 -6.08
N PHE A 65 -14.47 5.55 -6.17
CA PHE A 65 -13.72 5.71 -7.42
C PHE A 65 -14.01 4.63 -8.48
N GLY A 66 -14.50 3.46 -8.09
CA GLY A 66 -14.80 2.39 -9.04
C GLY A 66 -14.96 1.00 -8.42
N ARG A 67 -15.17 0.02 -9.32
CA ARG A 67 -15.22 -1.41 -8.99
C ARG A 67 -14.00 -2.12 -9.55
N TYR A 68 -13.44 -3.01 -8.75
CA TYR A 68 -12.25 -3.78 -9.05
C TYR A 68 -12.54 -5.26 -8.88
N ASP A 69 -11.99 -6.06 -9.79
CA ASP A 69 -11.92 -7.51 -9.69
C ASP A 69 -10.44 -7.90 -9.45
N GLU A 70 -10.19 -9.16 -9.10
CA GLU A 70 -8.84 -9.69 -8.83
C GLU A 70 -8.10 -8.97 -7.69
N VAL A 71 -8.83 -8.52 -6.68
CA VAL A 71 -8.29 -7.79 -5.54
C VAL A 71 -7.55 -8.73 -4.59
N LEU A 72 -6.33 -8.34 -4.21
CA LEU A 72 -5.57 -8.95 -3.12
C LEU A 72 -6.01 -8.32 -1.80
N VAL A 73 -6.32 -9.15 -0.81
CA VAL A 73 -6.62 -8.69 0.55
C VAL A 73 -5.52 -9.16 1.49
N THR A 74 -4.88 -8.23 2.19
CA THR A 74 -3.89 -8.52 3.22
C THR A 74 -4.41 -8.14 4.60
N ARG A 75 -3.87 -8.79 5.62
CA ARG A 75 -3.87 -8.31 7.00
C ARG A 75 -2.54 -7.64 7.25
N ASP A 76 -2.57 -6.33 7.44
CA ASP A 76 -1.38 -5.55 7.79
C ASP A 76 -1.39 -5.34 9.30
N PHE A 77 -0.27 -5.59 9.96
CA PHE A 77 -0.14 -5.45 11.41
C PHE A 77 1.31 -5.22 11.83
N THR A 78 1.51 -4.80 13.07
CA THR A 78 2.82 -4.62 13.68
C THR A 78 2.82 -5.12 15.12
N ASP A 79 3.97 -5.62 15.58
CA ASP A 79 4.15 -6.04 16.98
C ASP A 79 4.29 -4.82 17.93
N LEU A 80 4.42 -3.60 17.39
CA LEU A 80 4.58 -2.38 18.17
C LEU A 80 3.27 -1.84 18.72
N ASP A 81 2.21 -1.92 17.92
CA ASP A 81 0.90 -1.39 18.24
C ASP A 81 -0.14 -2.49 17.95
N PRO A 82 -0.72 -3.12 18.99
CA PRO A 82 -1.72 -4.18 18.81
C PRO A 82 -3.02 -3.67 18.17
N ASP A 83 -3.26 -2.35 18.21
CA ASP A 83 -4.45 -1.73 17.64
C ASP A 83 -4.24 -1.39 16.16
N ALA A 84 -2.99 -1.32 15.69
CA ALA A 84 -2.60 -1.11 14.30
C ALA A 84 -2.71 -2.42 13.50
N VAL A 85 -3.94 -2.90 13.34
CA VAL A 85 -4.28 -4.05 12.51
C VAL A 85 -5.36 -3.67 11.50
N GLU A 86 -5.09 -3.93 10.22
CA GLU A 86 -5.94 -3.50 9.12
C GLU A 86 -6.13 -4.59 8.08
N HIS A 87 -7.28 -4.56 7.39
CA HIS A 87 -7.42 -5.21 6.09
C HIS A 87 -7.22 -4.20 4.96
N LYS A 88 -6.20 -4.42 4.13
CA LYS A 88 -5.97 -3.61 2.92
C LYS A 88 -6.35 -4.38 1.66
N PHE A 89 -7.00 -3.68 0.75
CA PHE A 89 -7.51 -4.18 -0.52
C PHE A 89 -6.69 -3.56 -1.65
N PHE A 90 -5.93 -4.38 -2.36
CA PHE A 90 -5.05 -3.98 -3.46
C PHE A 90 -5.66 -4.36 -4.81
N ALA A 91 -5.98 -3.37 -5.62
CA ALA A 91 -6.46 -3.58 -6.98
C ALA A 91 -5.32 -3.55 -8.00
N PRO A 92 -5.31 -4.46 -9.00
CA PRO A 92 -4.31 -4.45 -10.07
C PRO A 92 -4.24 -3.11 -10.80
N GLY A 93 -3.02 -2.61 -11.01
CA GLY A 93 -2.78 -1.34 -11.71
C GLY A 93 -3.15 -0.06 -10.95
N VAL A 94 -3.65 -0.18 -9.71
CA VAL A 94 -4.03 0.97 -8.87
C VAL A 94 -3.27 0.98 -7.53
N GLY A 95 -3.14 -0.18 -6.87
CA GLY A 95 -2.62 -0.27 -5.50
C GLY A 95 -3.74 -0.33 -4.47
N VAL A 96 -3.56 0.27 -3.29
CA VAL A 96 -4.58 0.25 -2.22
C VAL A 96 -5.81 1.04 -2.65
N VAL A 97 -6.96 0.38 -2.67
CA VAL A 97 -8.26 1.00 -2.99
C VAL A 97 -9.16 1.11 -1.76
N LYS A 98 -8.92 0.30 -0.72
CA LYS A 98 -9.62 0.33 0.56
C LYS A 98 -8.71 -0.18 1.69
N SER A 99 -8.81 0.44 2.86
CA SER A 99 -8.23 -0.01 4.13
C SER A 99 -9.31 -0.02 5.20
N VAL A 100 -9.33 -1.04 6.06
CA VAL A 100 -10.28 -1.15 7.18
C VAL A 100 -9.52 -1.47 8.44
N SER A 101 -9.58 -0.59 9.44
CA SER A 101 -9.07 -0.90 10.78
C SER A 101 -9.92 -1.99 11.42
N LEU A 102 -9.29 -3.07 11.89
CA LEU A 102 -10.01 -4.13 12.61
C LEU A 102 -10.29 -3.77 14.07
N THR A 103 -9.65 -2.72 14.56
CA THR A 103 -9.82 -2.24 15.94
C THR A 103 -10.90 -1.17 16.02
N SER A 104 -10.83 -0.12 15.19
CA SER A 104 -11.80 0.98 15.21
C SER A 104 -12.98 0.76 14.27
N GLY A 105 -12.84 -0.08 13.24
CA GLY A 105 -13.82 -0.23 12.17
C GLY A 105 -13.85 0.94 11.18
N GLU A 106 -12.92 1.89 11.30
CA GLU A 106 -12.78 3.00 10.35
C GLU A 106 -12.35 2.47 8.98
N GLU A 107 -12.89 3.10 7.92
CA GLU A 107 -12.59 2.75 6.54
C GLU A 107 -11.98 3.93 5.80
N GLU A 108 -10.86 3.69 5.14
CA GLU A 108 -10.30 4.59 4.15
C GLU A 108 -10.58 4.00 2.77
N VAL A 109 -11.13 4.80 1.85
CA VAL A 109 -11.51 4.32 0.51
C VAL A 109 -11.05 5.29 -0.56
N LEU A 110 -10.63 4.74 -1.70
CA LEU A 110 -10.26 5.54 -2.85
C LEU A 110 -11.50 6.22 -3.44
N VAL A 111 -11.51 7.55 -3.42
CA VAL A 111 -12.61 8.38 -3.92
C VAL A 111 -12.30 9.03 -5.28
N SER A 112 -11.04 9.36 -5.54
CA SER A 112 -10.57 9.96 -6.80
C SER A 112 -9.07 9.82 -6.96
N MET A 113 -8.59 9.73 -8.20
CA MET A 113 -7.16 9.74 -8.55
C MET A 113 -6.91 10.75 -9.67
N THR A 114 -5.84 11.54 -9.56
CA THR A 114 -5.44 12.54 -10.58
C THR A 114 -4.15 12.09 -11.25
N GLY A 115 -4.11 12.14 -12.58
CA GLY A 115 -2.93 11.83 -13.40
C GLY A 115 -2.21 13.09 -13.89
#